data_AF-A0A8H5WEK1-F1
#
_entry.id   AF-A0A8H5WEK1-F1
#
_cell.length_a   1.000
_cell.length_b   1.000
_cell.length_c   1.000
_cell.angle_alpha   90.00
_cell.angle_beta   90.00
_cell.angle_gamma   90.00
#
_symmetry.space_group_name_H-M   'P 1'
#
loop_
_entity.id
_entity.type
_entity.pdbx_description
1 polymer ?
#
loop_
_entity_poly.entity_id
_entity_poly.type
_entity_poly.pdbx_seq_one_letter_code
_entity_poly.pdbx_strand_id
1 'polypeptide(L)'
;MLFQDLATEIIELIVQNLTVRADLNAFCQTNKRFYLIVNDHIYREDAHWRCNALRWGSEEGLVSVVERSLDQGADVNYIINHEDETALFPAVRKQYWDIVHLLLARGADVHRRNKVGDNLVYFAVTTGSYDLVKLMLDQGVDPNSHVKGDVPPLLLAVRRGYLDIVRLLFDSGAYIDDSDDWGETPLHAAVGASRHDILSFFIEKDVFREDKAGARGADALEMAVIRGDMSTLRLLLEGGADPLIRRWTRHHAIITAALAREDDMAILMTERLVGESGFIGEHGKELLWYAVKGRCQRYTRYLLNKGLDPDKDLWKEVDGSMVGGSALVVKMLGAGVLTA
;
A
#
# COMPACT_ATOMS: atom_id res chain seq x y z
N MET A 1 -7.57 -3.48 -65.79
CA MET A 1 -6.57 -3.82 -64.75
C MET A 1 -5.83 -2.56 -64.27
N LEU A 2 -6.52 -1.41 -64.09
CA LEU A 2 -5.84 -0.10 -63.96
C LEU A 2 -6.56 0.94 -63.07
N PHE A 3 -7.53 0.54 -62.26
CA PHE A 3 -8.29 1.48 -61.39
C PHE A 3 -8.26 1.12 -59.90
N GLN A 4 -7.43 0.15 -59.48
CA GLN A 4 -7.48 -0.35 -58.09
C GLN A 4 -6.67 0.47 -57.07
N ASP A 5 -5.81 1.41 -57.49
CA ASP A 5 -4.96 2.16 -56.55
C ASP A 5 -4.88 3.68 -56.76
N LEU A 6 -5.73 4.26 -57.62
CA LEU A 6 -5.75 5.72 -57.87
C LEU A 6 -5.99 6.52 -56.57
N ALA A 7 -6.84 5.99 -55.68
CA ALA A 7 -7.09 6.58 -54.37
C ALA A 7 -5.84 6.61 -53.48
N THR A 8 -5.02 5.55 -53.53
CA THR A 8 -3.79 5.41 -52.74
C THR A 8 -2.73 6.39 -53.24
N GLU A 9 -2.50 6.45 -54.55
CA GLU A 9 -1.56 7.40 -55.16
C GLU A 9 -1.94 8.86 -54.87
N ILE A 10 -3.24 9.19 -54.95
CA ILE A 10 -3.71 10.55 -54.65
C ILE A 10 -3.48 10.90 -53.17
N ILE A 11 -3.75 9.97 -52.25
CA ILE A 11 -3.52 10.20 -50.82
C ILE A 11 -2.01 10.34 -50.55
N GLU A 12 -1.16 9.47 -51.09
CA GLU A 12 0.29 9.57 -50.97
C GLU A 12 0.82 10.92 -51.49
N LEU A 13 0.29 11.41 -52.62
CA LEU A 13 0.61 12.72 -53.16
C LEU A 13 0.14 13.88 -52.27
N ILE A 14 -1.04 13.77 -51.65
CA ILE A 14 -1.56 14.78 -50.71
C ILE A 14 -0.66 14.84 -49.47
N VAL A 15 -0.29 13.69 -48.91
CA VAL A 15 0.63 13.59 -47.75
C VAL A 15 1.98 14.23 -48.06
N GLN A 16 2.57 13.91 -49.21
CA GLN A 16 3.89 14.44 -49.61
C GLN A 16 3.92 15.96 -49.82
N ASN A 17 2.78 16.58 -50.11
CA ASN A 17 2.68 18.00 -50.45
C ASN A 17 2.16 18.90 -49.31
N LEU A 18 1.91 18.36 -48.12
CA LEU A 18 1.46 19.16 -46.97
C LEU A 18 2.62 19.89 -46.30
N THR A 19 2.42 21.20 -46.07
CA THR A 19 3.45 22.13 -45.55
C THR A 19 3.60 22.08 -44.02
N VAL A 20 2.57 21.63 -43.30
CA VAL A 20 2.57 21.43 -41.84
C VAL A 20 2.17 19.98 -41.56
N ARG A 21 3.12 19.17 -41.08
CA ARG A 21 2.96 17.71 -40.96
C ARG A 21 2.18 17.24 -39.72
N ALA A 22 1.92 18.14 -38.77
CA ALA A 22 1.16 17.84 -37.56
C ALA A 22 -0.36 17.72 -37.80
N ASP A 23 -0.87 18.29 -38.91
CA ASP A 23 -2.29 18.28 -39.25
C ASP A 23 -2.72 16.99 -39.99
N LEU A 24 -1.79 16.06 -40.19
CA LEU A 24 -1.94 14.84 -40.99
C LEU A 24 -2.55 13.66 -40.23
N ASN A 25 -2.99 13.85 -38.98
CA ASN A 25 -3.88 12.92 -38.29
C ASN A 25 -5.27 12.98 -38.93
N ALA A 26 -5.35 12.59 -40.20
CA ALA A 26 -6.51 12.70 -41.05
C ALA A 26 -7.08 11.30 -41.33
N PHE A 27 -8.37 11.17 -41.08
CA PHE A 27 -9.16 10.02 -41.52
C PHE A 27 -9.56 10.27 -42.98
N CYS A 28 -8.97 9.52 -43.92
CA CYS A 28 -9.35 9.62 -45.33
C CYS A 28 -10.23 8.43 -45.72
N GLN A 29 -11.51 8.70 -46.02
CA GLN A 29 -12.44 7.72 -46.57
C GLN A 29 -12.59 7.94 -48.08
N THR A 30 -12.34 6.91 -48.87
CA THR A 30 -12.75 6.86 -50.28
C THR A 30 -13.89 5.87 -50.46
N ASN A 31 -14.53 5.86 -51.64
CA ASN A 31 -15.76 5.10 -51.93
C ASN A 31 -15.74 3.60 -51.56
N LYS A 32 -14.57 3.00 -51.25
CA LYS A 32 -14.43 1.62 -50.76
C LYS A 32 -13.31 1.36 -49.75
N ARG A 33 -12.56 2.38 -49.27
CA ARG A 33 -11.38 2.17 -48.41
C ARG A 33 -11.18 3.28 -47.39
N PHE A 34 -10.79 2.90 -46.17
CA PHE A 34 -10.33 3.81 -45.12
C PHE A 34 -8.81 3.82 -45.03
N TYR A 35 -8.23 5.02 -44.93
CA TYR A 35 -6.80 5.24 -44.73
C TYR A 35 -6.61 5.99 -43.42
N LEU A 36 -5.87 5.39 -42.50
CA LEU A 36 -5.35 6.06 -41.32
C LEU A 36 -3.95 6.57 -41.66
N ILE A 37 -3.78 7.89 -41.60
CA ILE A 37 -2.49 8.53 -41.85
C ILE A 37 -1.98 9.03 -40.50
N VAL A 38 -0.82 8.53 -40.10
CA VAL A 38 -0.18 8.87 -38.82
C VAL A 38 1.31 8.99 -39.03
N ASN A 39 1.90 10.15 -38.72
CA ASN A 39 3.36 10.34 -38.68
C ASN A 39 4.10 9.66 -39.87
N ASP A 40 3.69 9.99 -41.10
CA ASP A 40 4.21 9.45 -42.37
C ASP A 40 3.89 7.96 -42.69
N HIS A 41 3.06 7.29 -41.89
CA HIS A 41 2.59 5.91 -42.15
C HIS A 41 1.13 5.88 -42.61
N ILE A 42 0.89 5.21 -43.75
CA ILE A 42 -0.44 4.93 -44.29
C ILE A 42 -0.80 3.48 -43.95
N TYR A 43 -1.74 3.31 -43.02
CA TYR A 43 -2.27 1.97 -42.70
C TYR A 43 -3.35 1.60 -43.72
N ARG A 44 -3.09 0.52 -44.48
CA ARG A 44 -4.03 -0.05 -45.46
C ARG A 44 -5.09 -0.91 -44.76
N GLU A 45 -6.16 -1.22 -45.49
CA GLU A 45 -7.16 -2.23 -45.12
C GLU A 45 -6.55 -3.64 -45.02
N ASP A 46 -5.76 -3.88 -43.99
CA ASP A 46 -5.39 -5.22 -43.57
C ASP A 46 -6.49 -5.73 -42.63
N ALA A 47 -6.65 -7.05 -42.47
CA ALA A 47 -7.73 -7.63 -41.64
C ALA A 47 -7.81 -7.07 -40.20
N HIS A 48 -6.73 -6.44 -39.71
CA HIS A 48 -6.56 -5.91 -38.36
C HIS A 48 -6.51 -4.37 -38.27
N TRP A 49 -6.76 -3.62 -39.37
CA TRP A 49 -6.62 -2.16 -39.38
C TRP A 49 -7.49 -1.46 -38.32
N ARG A 50 -8.72 -1.97 -38.09
CA ARG A 50 -9.65 -1.46 -37.07
C ARG A 50 -9.07 -1.54 -35.66
N CYS A 51 -8.41 -2.66 -35.37
CA CYS A 51 -7.77 -2.89 -34.09
C CYS A 51 -6.47 -2.08 -33.94
N ASN A 52 -5.74 -1.86 -35.04
CA ASN A 52 -4.57 -0.97 -35.06
C ASN A 52 -4.97 0.50 -34.84
N ALA A 53 -6.07 0.95 -35.44
CA ALA A 53 -6.63 2.28 -35.22
C ALA A 53 -7.13 2.44 -33.78
N LEU A 54 -7.81 1.40 -33.24
CA LEU A 54 -8.22 1.37 -31.84
C LEU A 54 -7.04 1.46 -30.87
N ARG A 55 -5.97 0.68 -31.12
CA ARG A 55 -4.70 0.71 -30.38
C ARG A 55 -4.13 2.13 -30.37
N TRP A 56 -3.88 2.69 -31.55
CA TRP A 56 -3.25 3.99 -31.69
C TRP A 56 -4.10 5.12 -31.09
N GLY A 57 -5.41 5.10 -31.33
CA GLY A 57 -6.32 6.08 -30.75
C GLY A 57 -6.32 6.06 -29.22
N SER A 58 -6.21 4.86 -28.63
CA SER A 58 -6.12 4.70 -27.17
C SER A 58 -4.75 5.05 -26.60
N GLU A 59 -3.68 4.79 -27.36
CA GLU A 59 -2.31 5.20 -27.02
C GLU A 59 -2.14 6.73 -27.08
N GLU A 60 -2.74 7.41 -28.05
CA GLU A 60 -2.54 8.86 -28.27
C GLU A 60 -3.66 9.76 -27.73
N GLY A 61 -4.73 9.20 -27.17
CA GLY A 61 -5.81 10.01 -26.60
C GLY A 61 -6.80 10.55 -27.63
N LEU A 62 -6.94 9.90 -28.78
CA LEU A 62 -7.77 10.34 -29.89
C LEU A 62 -9.18 9.72 -29.83
N VAL A 63 -10.08 10.34 -29.05
CA VAL A 63 -11.46 9.87 -28.83
C VAL A 63 -12.20 9.58 -30.14
N SER A 64 -12.12 10.48 -31.12
CA SER A 64 -12.80 10.33 -32.42
C SER A 64 -12.30 9.16 -33.26
N VAL A 65 -11.03 8.77 -33.08
CA VAL A 65 -10.43 7.60 -33.75
C VAL A 65 -10.93 6.32 -33.07
N VAL A 66 -10.94 6.30 -31.74
CA VAL A 66 -11.45 5.17 -30.94
C VAL A 66 -12.92 4.91 -31.25
N GLU A 67 -13.76 5.95 -31.16
CA GLU A 67 -15.20 5.86 -31.41
C GLU A 67 -15.49 5.30 -32.79
N ARG A 68 -14.89 5.90 -33.83
CA ARG A 68 -15.09 5.46 -35.21
C ARG A 68 -14.56 4.05 -35.45
N SER A 69 -13.46 3.66 -34.80
CA SER A 69 -12.93 2.29 -34.93
C SER A 69 -13.89 1.26 -34.35
N LEU A 70 -14.46 1.55 -33.17
CA LEU A 70 -15.47 0.69 -32.53
C LEU A 70 -16.78 0.64 -33.32
N ASP A 71 -17.23 1.76 -33.90
CA ASP A 71 -18.43 1.81 -34.75
C ASP A 71 -18.29 0.97 -36.02
N GLN A 72 -17.06 0.82 -36.54
CA GLN A 72 -16.72 -0.04 -37.67
C GLN A 72 -16.50 -1.53 -37.26
N GLY A 73 -16.78 -1.87 -36.00
CA GLY A 73 -16.67 -3.22 -35.47
C GLY A 73 -15.25 -3.65 -35.15
N ALA A 74 -14.39 -2.74 -34.69
CA ALA A 74 -13.17 -3.14 -33.99
C ALA A 74 -13.54 -3.98 -32.76
N ASP A 75 -12.80 -5.07 -32.52
CA ASP A 75 -12.93 -5.81 -31.27
C ASP A 75 -12.32 -4.97 -30.13
N VAL A 76 -13.17 -4.52 -29.21
CA VAL A 76 -12.78 -3.70 -28.05
C VAL A 76 -11.77 -4.42 -27.15
N ASN A 77 -11.77 -5.76 -27.17
CA ASN A 77 -10.90 -6.61 -26.37
C ASN A 77 -9.74 -7.21 -27.19
N TYR A 78 -9.47 -6.65 -28.37
CA TYR A 78 -8.33 -7.04 -29.17
C TYR A 78 -7.00 -6.80 -28.42
N ILE A 79 -6.10 -7.78 -28.49
CA ILE A 79 -4.76 -7.67 -27.90
C ILE A 79 -3.89 -6.78 -28.79
N ILE A 80 -3.47 -5.64 -28.23
CA ILE A 80 -2.80 -4.58 -28.96
C ILE A 80 -1.26 -4.66 -28.92
N ASN A 81 -0.67 -5.43 -28.00
CA ASN A 81 0.78 -5.52 -27.83
C ASN A 81 1.25 -6.90 -27.32
N HIS A 82 2.57 -7.07 -27.16
CA HIS A 82 3.19 -8.31 -26.67
C HIS A 82 3.02 -8.55 -25.16
N GLU A 83 2.41 -7.60 -24.46
CA GLU A 83 2.06 -7.66 -23.04
C GLU A 83 0.61 -8.12 -22.84
N ASP A 84 -0.05 -8.65 -23.88
CA ASP A 84 -1.45 -9.11 -23.83
C ASP A 84 -2.45 -8.02 -23.39
N GLU A 85 -2.08 -6.74 -23.58
CA GLU A 85 -2.93 -5.61 -23.22
C GLU A 85 -4.00 -5.36 -24.28
N THR A 86 -5.14 -4.80 -23.86
CA THR A 86 -6.17 -4.25 -24.75
C THR A 86 -6.09 -2.73 -24.80
N ALA A 87 -6.91 -2.11 -25.64
CA ALA A 87 -7.07 -0.67 -25.74
C ALA A 87 -7.35 0.04 -24.39
N LEU A 88 -7.94 -0.67 -23.42
CA LEU A 88 -8.26 -0.11 -22.11
C LEU A 88 -7.01 0.19 -21.27
N PHE A 89 -5.95 -0.62 -21.38
CA PHE A 89 -4.71 -0.44 -20.60
C PHE A 89 -4.00 0.90 -20.87
N PRO A 90 -3.65 1.27 -22.11
CA PRO A 90 -3.00 2.56 -22.36
C PRO A 90 -3.92 3.75 -22.05
N ALA A 91 -5.23 3.62 -22.31
CA ALA A 91 -6.20 4.67 -21.98
C ALA A 91 -6.24 4.94 -20.47
N VAL A 92 -6.22 3.89 -19.65
CA VAL A 92 -6.18 4.00 -18.19
C VAL A 92 -4.84 4.53 -17.71
N ARG A 93 -3.72 3.99 -18.20
CA ARG A 93 -2.37 4.42 -17.80
C ARG A 93 -2.10 5.90 -18.07
N LYS A 94 -2.62 6.41 -19.19
CA LYS A 94 -2.50 7.82 -19.60
C LYS A 94 -3.66 8.71 -19.11
N GLN A 95 -4.64 8.14 -18.39
CA GLN A 95 -5.80 8.85 -17.83
C GLN A 95 -6.68 9.54 -18.89
N TYR A 96 -6.86 8.92 -20.05
CA TYR A 96 -7.77 9.40 -21.10
C TYR A 96 -9.21 9.01 -20.79
N TRP A 97 -9.85 9.73 -19.86
CA TRP A 97 -11.17 9.40 -19.30
C TRP A 97 -12.28 9.22 -20.33
N ASP A 98 -12.34 10.08 -21.34
CA ASP A 98 -13.32 9.97 -22.42
C ASP A 98 -13.18 8.63 -23.17
N ILE A 99 -11.94 8.17 -23.36
CA ILE A 99 -11.63 6.88 -24.00
C ILE A 99 -11.95 5.74 -23.04
N VAL A 100 -11.58 5.83 -21.77
CA VAL A 100 -11.90 4.80 -20.77
C VAL A 100 -13.41 4.58 -20.70
N HIS A 101 -14.20 5.64 -20.54
CA HIS A 101 -15.66 5.53 -20.49
C HIS A 101 -16.24 4.99 -21.80
N LEU A 102 -15.73 5.43 -22.95
CA LEU A 102 -16.14 4.92 -24.25
C LEU A 102 -15.85 3.41 -24.39
N LEU A 103 -14.64 2.96 -24.05
CA LEU A 103 -14.26 1.54 -24.13
C LEU A 103 -15.12 0.68 -23.19
N LEU A 104 -15.34 1.11 -21.95
CA LEU A 104 -16.21 0.43 -20.99
C LEU A 104 -17.65 0.35 -21.50
N ALA A 105 -18.19 1.45 -22.03
CA ALA A 105 -19.54 1.47 -22.62
C ALA A 105 -19.68 0.55 -23.83
N ARG A 106 -18.58 0.22 -24.51
CA ARG A 106 -18.52 -0.72 -25.65
C ARG A 106 -18.15 -2.15 -25.23
N GLY A 107 -18.10 -2.45 -23.93
CA GLY A 107 -17.89 -3.81 -23.41
C GLY A 107 -16.43 -4.21 -23.26
N ALA A 108 -15.53 -3.26 -23.03
CA ALA A 108 -14.15 -3.58 -22.65
C ALA A 108 -14.12 -4.40 -21.35
N ASP A 109 -13.33 -5.46 -21.36
CA ASP A 109 -13.15 -6.36 -20.22
C ASP A 109 -12.19 -5.76 -19.18
N VAL A 110 -12.76 -5.28 -18.07
CA VAL A 110 -12.02 -4.72 -16.92
C VAL A 110 -11.27 -5.76 -16.10
N HIS A 111 -11.62 -7.05 -16.24
CA HIS A 111 -11.00 -8.14 -15.48
C HIS A 111 -9.79 -8.73 -16.20
N ARG A 112 -9.54 -8.28 -17.44
CA ARG A 112 -8.38 -8.72 -18.20
C ARG A 112 -7.10 -8.34 -17.48
N ARG A 113 -6.17 -9.28 -17.48
CA ARG A 113 -4.81 -9.10 -17.00
C ARG A 113 -3.86 -9.03 -18.17
N ASN A 114 -2.85 -8.17 -18.08
CA ASN A 114 -1.74 -8.18 -19.02
C ASN A 114 -0.86 -9.43 -18.77
N LYS A 115 0.17 -9.64 -19.57
CA LYS A 115 1.09 -10.77 -19.51
C LYS A 115 1.91 -10.82 -18.21
N VAL A 116 2.14 -9.67 -17.57
CA VAL A 116 2.76 -9.57 -16.25
C VAL A 116 1.78 -10.03 -15.16
N GLY A 117 0.48 -10.04 -15.47
CA GLY A 117 -0.61 -10.42 -14.58
C GLY A 117 -1.25 -9.23 -13.89
N ASP A 118 -0.81 -8.01 -14.21
CA ASP A 118 -1.34 -6.78 -13.66
C ASP A 118 -2.79 -6.62 -14.05
N ASN A 119 -3.60 -6.22 -13.08
CA ASN A 119 -4.97 -5.78 -13.31
C ASN A 119 -5.04 -4.25 -13.27
N LEU A 120 -6.15 -3.73 -13.77
CA LEU A 120 -6.41 -2.30 -13.85
C LEU A 120 -6.49 -1.59 -12.48
N VAL A 121 -6.92 -2.26 -11.40
CA VAL A 121 -6.96 -1.66 -10.05
C VAL A 121 -5.54 -1.41 -9.53
N TYR A 122 -4.62 -2.35 -9.70
CA TYR A 122 -3.22 -2.16 -9.31
C TYR A 122 -2.62 -0.95 -10.05
N PHE A 123 -2.80 -0.88 -11.38
CA PHE A 123 -2.38 0.31 -12.15
C PHE A 123 -3.05 1.59 -11.65
N ALA A 124 -4.35 1.57 -11.38
CA ALA A 124 -5.07 2.73 -10.88
C ALA A 124 -4.44 3.29 -9.59
N VAL A 125 -4.10 2.40 -8.65
CA VAL A 125 -3.43 2.78 -7.40
C VAL A 125 -2.02 3.33 -7.66
N THR A 126 -1.26 2.75 -8.61
CA THR A 126 0.07 3.28 -8.97
C THR A 126 0.03 4.71 -9.50
N THR A 127 -1.05 5.09 -10.21
CA THR A 127 -1.24 6.47 -10.71
C THR A 127 -1.69 7.46 -9.64
N GLY A 128 -2.22 6.98 -8.50
CA GLY A 128 -2.79 7.85 -7.46
C GLY A 128 -4.12 8.50 -7.85
N SER A 129 -4.81 8.03 -8.88
CA SER A 129 -6.10 8.57 -9.29
C SER A 129 -7.25 7.92 -8.53
N TYR A 130 -7.85 8.66 -7.60
CA TYR A 130 -9.03 8.21 -6.84
C TYR A 130 -10.18 7.81 -7.77
N ASP A 131 -10.50 8.64 -8.76
CA ASP A 131 -11.60 8.40 -9.71
C ASP A 131 -11.37 7.12 -10.52
N LEU A 132 -10.11 6.78 -10.81
CA LEU A 132 -9.76 5.58 -11.55
C LEU A 132 -10.00 4.35 -10.71
N VAL A 133 -9.49 4.38 -9.47
CA VAL A 133 -9.66 3.28 -8.51
C VAL A 133 -11.16 3.05 -8.29
N LYS A 134 -11.92 4.12 -8.08
CA LYS A 134 -13.37 4.05 -7.88
C LYS A 134 -14.07 3.45 -9.08
N LEU A 135 -13.77 3.92 -10.29
CA LEU A 135 -14.35 3.39 -11.51
C LEU A 135 -14.09 1.88 -11.64
N MET A 136 -12.87 1.42 -11.40
CA MET A 136 -12.54 -0.01 -11.52
C MET A 136 -13.26 -0.86 -10.48
N LEU A 137 -13.39 -0.38 -9.24
CA LEU A 137 -14.13 -1.07 -8.18
C LEU A 137 -15.64 -1.09 -8.45
N ASP A 138 -16.20 0.01 -8.98
CA ASP A 138 -17.60 0.09 -9.41
C ASP A 138 -17.91 -0.87 -10.57
N GLN A 139 -16.91 -1.20 -11.40
CA GLN A 139 -17.01 -2.24 -12.43
C GLN A 139 -16.79 -3.67 -11.87
N GLY A 140 -16.68 -3.84 -10.55
CA GLY A 140 -16.59 -5.14 -9.89
C GLY A 140 -15.21 -5.78 -9.92
N VAL A 141 -14.15 -5.02 -10.24
CA VAL A 141 -12.79 -5.56 -10.14
C VAL A 141 -12.45 -5.81 -8.67
N ASP A 142 -11.91 -7.00 -8.39
CA ASP A 142 -11.49 -7.37 -7.03
C ASP A 142 -10.40 -6.41 -6.51
N PRO A 143 -10.61 -5.69 -5.38
CA PRO A 143 -9.63 -4.78 -4.79
C PRO A 143 -8.34 -5.46 -4.33
N ASN A 144 -8.36 -6.78 -4.17
CA ASN A 144 -7.21 -7.59 -3.77
C ASN A 144 -6.47 -8.18 -4.95
N SER A 145 -6.95 -7.98 -6.17
CA SER A 145 -6.31 -8.47 -7.36
C SER A 145 -4.91 -7.84 -7.47
N HIS A 146 -3.87 -8.66 -7.52
CA HIS A 146 -2.49 -8.26 -7.86
C HIS A 146 -1.73 -9.46 -8.44
N VAL A 147 -0.50 -9.24 -8.90
CA VAL A 147 0.42 -10.31 -9.31
C VAL A 147 1.07 -10.88 -8.07
N LYS A 148 1.31 -12.20 -8.06
CA LYS A 148 2.07 -12.82 -6.99
C LYS A 148 3.52 -12.28 -6.99
N GLY A 149 3.96 -11.73 -5.86
CA GLY A 149 5.27 -11.08 -5.72
C GLY A 149 5.22 -9.56 -5.87
N ASP A 150 4.09 -9.02 -6.33
CA ASP A 150 3.85 -7.58 -6.27
C ASP A 150 3.30 -7.15 -4.91
N VAL A 151 3.34 -5.84 -4.70
CA VAL A 151 2.78 -5.18 -3.52
C VAL A 151 1.25 -5.21 -3.61
N PRO A 152 0.53 -5.70 -2.58
CA PRO A 152 -0.94 -5.63 -2.56
C PRO A 152 -1.45 -4.19 -2.77
N PRO A 153 -2.59 -3.98 -3.46
CA PRO A 153 -3.04 -2.63 -3.81
C PRO A 153 -3.24 -1.72 -2.59
N LEU A 154 -3.77 -2.25 -1.49
CA LEU A 154 -3.93 -1.51 -0.25
C LEU A 154 -2.57 -1.10 0.35
N LEU A 155 -1.59 -2.02 0.39
CA LEU A 155 -0.24 -1.72 0.87
C LEU A 155 0.43 -0.64 0.01
N LEU A 156 0.28 -0.71 -1.31
CA LEU A 156 0.80 0.30 -2.21
C LEU A 156 0.19 1.68 -1.94
N ALA A 157 -1.13 1.77 -1.76
CA ALA A 157 -1.81 3.02 -1.43
C ALA A 157 -1.30 3.62 -0.11
N VAL A 158 -1.07 2.78 0.91
CA VAL A 158 -0.51 3.22 2.19
C VAL A 158 0.92 3.72 2.05
N ARG A 159 1.81 2.98 1.36
CA ARG A 159 3.20 3.40 1.09
C ARG A 159 3.25 4.76 0.39
N ARG A 160 2.33 5.01 -0.54
CA ARG A 160 2.21 6.28 -1.26
C ARG A 160 1.56 7.39 -0.44
N GLY A 161 0.78 7.05 0.60
CA GLY A 161 0.08 8.02 1.44
C GLY A 161 -1.24 8.51 0.86
N TYR A 162 -1.86 7.75 -0.04
CA TYR A 162 -3.13 8.13 -0.69
C TYR A 162 -4.31 7.77 0.23
N LEU A 163 -4.56 8.57 1.27
CA LEU A 163 -5.56 8.29 2.30
C LEU A 163 -6.98 8.04 1.74
N ASP A 164 -7.37 8.83 0.74
CA ASP A 164 -8.64 8.70 0.00
C ASP A 164 -8.76 7.36 -0.74
N ILE A 165 -7.67 6.92 -1.38
CA ILE A 165 -7.60 5.60 -2.04
C ILE A 165 -7.57 4.47 -1.00
N VAL A 166 -6.86 4.63 0.12
CA VAL A 166 -6.83 3.67 1.22
C VAL A 166 -8.23 3.44 1.78
N ARG A 167 -8.98 4.53 2.03
CA ARG A 167 -10.38 4.47 2.48
C ARG A 167 -11.24 3.68 1.51
N LEU A 168 -11.15 4.03 0.23
CA LEU A 168 -11.92 3.41 -0.83
C LEU A 168 -11.63 1.89 -0.94
N LEU A 169 -10.35 1.51 -1.01
CA LEU A 169 -9.95 0.09 -1.10
C LEU A 169 -10.40 -0.69 0.14
N PHE A 170 -10.22 -0.13 1.34
CA PHE A 170 -10.63 -0.76 2.59
C PHE A 170 -12.16 -0.98 2.62
N ASP A 171 -12.94 0.06 2.28
CA ASP A 171 -14.40 -0.03 2.25
C ASP A 171 -14.92 -0.99 1.14
N SER A 172 -14.13 -1.22 0.10
CA SER A 172 -14.41 -2.23 -0.95
C SER A 172 -13.99 -3.65 -0.57
N GLY A 173 -13.42 -3.89 0.61
CA GLY A 173 -13.05 -5.22 1.09
C GLY A 173 -11.61 -5.62 0.79
N ALA A 174 -10.68 -4.66 0.67
CA ALA A 174 -9.26 -4.96 0.58
C ALA A 174 -8.73 -5.58 1.89
N TYR A 175 -7.87 -6.59 1.79
CA TYR A 175 -7.29 -7.29 2.92
C TYR A 175 -6.21 -6.44 3.61
N ILE A 176 -6.44 -6.13 4.88
CA ILE A 176 -5.50 -5.37 5.72
C ILE A 176 -4.23 -6.16 6.09
N ASP A 177 -4.29 -7.49 5.97
CA ASP A 177 -3.20 -8.42 6.29
C ASP A 177 -2.35 -8.81 5.10
N ASP A 178 -2.79 -8.49 3.88
CA ASP A 178 -2.03 -8.85 2.68
C ASP A 178 -0.68 -8.15 2.75
N SER A 179 0.37 -8.97 2.71
CA SER A 179 1.74 -8.52 2.82
C SER A 179 2.49 -8.71 1.52
N ASP A 180 3.56 -7.94 1.34
CA ASP A 180 4.53 -8.22 0.29
C ASP A 180 5.47 -9.40 0.64
N ASP A 181 6.42 -9.69 -0.25
CA ASP A 181 7.39 -10.78 -0.10
C ASP A 181 8.32 -10.63 1.11
N TRP A 182 8.43 -9.44 1.69
CA TRP A 182 9.19 -9.19 2.94
C TRP A 182 8.32 -9.30 4.19
N GLY A 183 7.01 -9.57 4.03
CA GLY A 183 6.05 -9.61 5.13
C GLY A 183 5.61 -8.23 5.60
N GLU A 184 5.88 -7.15 4.85
CA GLU A 184 5.36 -5.83 5.20
C GLU A 184 3.86 -5.79 4.91
N THR A 185 3.05 -5.37 5.89
CA THR A 185 1.58 -5.22 5.77
C THR A 185 1.24 -3.74 5.67
N PRO A 186 0.02 -3.37 5.21
CA PRO A 186 -0.45 -1.99 5.23
C PRO A 186 -0.22 -1.28 6.57
N LEU A 187 -0.42 -1.98 7.69
CA LEU A 187 -0.18 -1.42 9.02
C LEU A 187 1.31 -1.16 9.29
N HIS A 188 2.19 -2.11 8.93
CA HIS A 188 3.64 -1.91 9.04
C HIS A 188 4.09 -0.67 8.26
N ALA A 189 3.59 -0.49 7.03
CA ALA A 189 3.92 0.66 6.20
C ALA A 189 3.38 1.98 6.80
N ALA A 190 2.16 2.00 7.36
CA ALA A 190 1.58 3.18 7.99
C ALA A 190 2.42 3.65 9.19
N VAL A 191 2.85 2.72 10.04
CA VAL A 191 3.72 2.99 11.20
C VAL A 191 5.13 3.37 10.76
N GLY A 192 5.72 2.63 9.82
CA GLY A 192 7.08 2.84 9.32
C GLY A 192 7.26 4.19 8.61
N ALA A 193 6.21 4.69 7.97
CA ALA A 193 6.20 5.99 7.30
C ALA A 193 5.59 7.12 8.17
N SER A 194 5.28 6.86 9.44
CA SER A 194 4.63 7.79 10.39
C SER A 194 3.39 8.48 9.79
N ARG A 195 2.56 7.72 9.07
CA ARG A 195 1.31 8.17 8.44
C ARG A 195 0.18 8.16 9.47
N HIS A 196 0.20 9.14 10.38
CA HIS A 196 -0.78 9.22 11.47
C HIS A 196 -2.22 9.32 10.99
N ASP A 197 -2.45 9.93 9.83
CA ASP A 197 -3.75 10.06 9.18
C ASP A 197 -4.34 8.71 8.74
N ILE A 198 -3.53 7.88 8.09
CA ILE A 198 -3.91 6.52 7.70
C ILE A 198 -4.05 5.63 8.93
N LEU A 199 -3.14 5.75 9.90
CA LEU A 199 -3.21 4.98 11.14
C LEU A 199 -4.48 5.31 11.94
N SER A 200 -4.85 6.58 12.03
CA SER A 200 -6.10 7.01 12.68
C SER A 200 -7.31 6.40 11.99
N PHE A 201 -7.32 6.36 10.65
CA PHE A 201 -8.37 5.67 9.90
C PHE A 201 -8.43 4.17 10.22
N PHE A 202 -7.29 3.46 10.30
CA PHE A 202 -7.29 2.04 10.67
C PHE A 202 -7.78 1.81 12.12
N ILE A 203 -7.48 2.72 13.03
CA ILE A 203 -8.00 2.70 14.40
C ILE A 203 -9.52 2.90 14.40
N GLU A 204 -10.04 3.87 13.64
CA GLU A 204 -11.48 4.11 13.49
C GLU A 204 -12.23 2.89 12.94
N LYS A 205 -11.57 2.09 12.10
CA LYS A 205 -12.12 0.86 11.52
C LYS A 205 -11.94 -0.37 12.42
N ASP A 206 -11.55 -0.20 13.69
CA ASP A 206 -11.41 -1.28 14.69
C ASP A 206 -10.47 -2.43 14.23
N VAL A 207 -9.49 -2.15 13.35
CA VAL A 207 -8.58 -3.17 12.75
C VAL A 207 -7.83 -4.00 13.81
N PHE A 208 -7.57 -3.41 14.98
CA PHE A 208 -6.90 -4.08 16.10
C PHE A 208 -7.82 -5.01 16.90
N ARG A 209 -9.13 -4.74 16.94
CA ARG A 209 -10.09 -5.58 17.68
C ARG A 209 -10.45 -6.85 16.94
N GLU A 210 -10.43 -6.80 15.61
CA GLU A 210 -10.66 -7.98 14.77
C GLU A 210 -9.47 -8.94 14.74
N ASP A 211 -8.31 -8.51 15.25
CA ASP A 211 -7.14 -9.36 15.44
C ASP A 211 -7.28 -10.24 16.68
N LYS A 212 -7.77 -11.47 16.50
CA LYS A 212 -7.93 -12.44 17.60
C LYS A 212 -6.63 -12.77 18.33
N ALA A 213 -5.47 -12.60 17.68
CA ALA A 213 -4.16 -12.84 18.29
C ALA A 213 -3.51 -11.54 18.80
N GLY A 214 -4.09 -10.37 18.51
CA GLY A 214 -3.54 -9.03 18.78
C GLY A 214 -2.13 -8.80 18.20
N ALA A 215 -1.76 -9.63 17.23
CA ALA A 215 -0.46 -9.74 16.64
C ALA A 215 -0.09 -8.46 15.87
N ARG A 216 -1.03 -7.82 15.18
CA ARG A 216 -0.90 -6.56 14.44
C ARG A 216 -0.55 -5.41 15.37
N GLY A 217 -1.29 -5.32 16.49
CA GLY A 217 -1.06 -4.31 17.52
C GLY A 217 0.32 -4.46 18.14
N ALA A 218 0.72 -5.68 18.47
CA ALA A 218 2.03 -5.98 19.02
C ALA A 218 3.19 -5.56 18.10
N ASP A 219 3.14 -5.95 16.82
CA ASP A 219 4.17 -5.61 15.83
C ASP A 219 4.26 -4.10 15.62
N ALA A 220 3.11 -3.44 15.48
CA ALA A 220 3.04 -2.00 15.30
C ALA A 220 3.61 -1.24 16.50
N LEU A 221 3.31 -1.70 17.73
CA LEU A 221 3.85 -1.12 18.96
C LEU A 221 5.36 -1.31 19.05
N GLU A 222 5.88 -2.51 18.77
CA GLU A 222 7.33 -2.77 18.75
C GLU A 222 8.05 -1.91 17.72
N MET A 223 7.49 -1.76 16.51
CA MET A 223 8.01 -0.88 15.47
C MET A 223 8.06 0.60 15.92
N ALA A 224 7.00 1.10 16.56
CA ALA A 224 6.95 2.46 17.08
C ALA A 224 8.03 2.70 18.14
N VAL A 225 8.26 1.71 19.02
CA VAL A 225 9.29 1.75 20.05
C VAL A 225 10.70 1.75 19.45
N ILE A 226 10.99 0.85 18.53
CA ILE A 226 12.32 0.76 17.88
C ILE A 226 12.67 2.06 17.15
N ARG A 227 11.66 2.77 16.63
CA ARG A 227 11.82 4.04 15.93
C ARG A 227 11.84 5.26 16.86
N GLY A 228 11.49 5.11 18.14
CA GLY A 228 11.36 6.25 19.06
C GLY A 228 10.15 7.16 18.75
N ASP A 229 9.13 6.67 18.05
CA ASP A 229 7.95 7.46 17.67
C ASP A 229 6.86 7.42 18.76
N MET A 230 6.94 8.36 19.70
CA MET A 230 5.95 8.55 20.78
C MET A 230 4.53 8.87 20.28
N SER A 231 4.41 9.50 19.12
CA SER A 231 3.10 9.91 18.59
C SER A 231 2.35 8.70 18.06
N THR A 232 3.03 7.90 17.24
CA THR A 232 2.49 6.63 16.76
C THR A 232 2.21 5.67 17.91
N LEU A 233 3.09 5.59 18.91
CA LEU A 233 2.85 4.76 20.10
C LEU A 233 1.55 5.13 20.83
N ARG A 234 1.29 6.43 21.05
CA ARG A 234 0.04 6.89 21.68
C ARG A 234 -1.19 6.49 20.89
N LEU A 235 -1.17 6.71 19.57
CA LEU A 235 -2.30 6.34 18.70
C LEU A 235 -2.58 4.84 18.76
N LEU A 236 -1.55 3.99 18.71
CA LEU A 236 -1.71 2.54 18.79
C LEU A 236 -2.33 2.10 20.13
N LEU A 237 -1.88 2.69 21.24
CA LEU A 237 -2.44 2.41 22.58
C LEU A 237 -3.88 2.93 22.74
N GLU A 238 -4.22 4.05 22.11
CA GLU A 238 -5.61 4.56 22.03
C GLU A 238 -6.50 3.62 21.21
N GLY A 239 -5.96 3.04 20.13
CA GLY A 239 -6.62 2.04 19.30
C GLY A 239 -6.75 0.65 19.94
N GLY A 240 -6.26 0.46 21.16
CA GLY A 240 -6.41 -0.77 21.92
C GLY A 240 -5.36 -1.85 21.61
N ALA A 241 -4.22 -1.48 21.02
CA ALA A 241 -3.10 -2.41 20.88
C ALA A 241 -2.56 -2.81 22.26
N ASP A 242 -2.42 -4.12 22.52
CA ASP A 242 -1.92 -4.65 23.78
C ASP A 242 -0.38 -4.74 23.77
N PRO A 243 0.31 -4.00 24.66
CA PRO A 243 1.76 -3.99 24.73
C PRO A 243 2.38 -5.22 25.43
N LEU A 244 1.57 -6.17 25.92
CA LEU A 244 1.99 -7.43 26.53
C LEU A 244 1.90 -8.63 25.59
N ILE A 245 1.60 -8.43 24.31
CA ILE A 245 1.58 -9.53 23.34
C ILE A 245 2.99 -9.86 22.88
N ARG A 246 3.31 -11.16 22.94
CA ARG A 246 4.65 -11.73 22.82
C ARG A 246 4.84 -12.21 21.39
N ARG A 247 5.79 -11.64 20.66
CA ARG A 247 6.06 -11.95 19.24
C ARG A 247 7.43 -12.63 19.09
N TRP A 248 8.16 -12.27 18.04
CA TRP A 248 9.34 -12.96 17.51
C TRP A 248 10.54 -13.03 18.46
N THR A 249 10.68 -12.05 19.35
CA THR A 249 11.84 -11.91 20.24
C THR A 249 11.61 -12.53 21.62
N ARG A 250 10.42 -13.12 21.88
CA ARG A 250 9.90 -13.42 23.24
C ARG A 250 9.77 -12.19 24.14
N HIS A 251 10.13 -11.02 23.65
CA HIS A 251 9.90 -9.74 24.32
C HIS A 251 8.56 -9.17 23.85
N HIS A 252 8.01 -8.29 24.65
CA HIS A 252 6.83 -7.48 24.32
C HIS A 252 7.30 -6.02 24.17
N ALA A 253 6.45 -5.14 23.63
CA ALA A 253 6.80 -3.74 23.36
C ALA A 253 7.39 -3.00 24.58
N ILE A 254 6.88 -3.27 25.80
CA ILE A 254 7.39 -2.65 27.03
C ILE A 254 8.85 -3.05 27.32
N ILE A 255 9.19 -4.32 27.12
CA ILE A 255 10.55 -4.84 27.32
C ILE A 255 11.48 -4.28 26.25
N THR A 256 11.01 -4.20 25.00
CA THR A 256 11.76 -3.59 23.89
C THR A 256 12.07 -2.13 24.20
N ALA A 257 11.12 -1.36 24.75
CA ALA A 257 11.33 0.03 25.16
C ALA A 257 12.34 0.15 26.30
N ALA A 258 12.25 -0.74 27.30
CA ALA A 258 13.21 -0.81 28.39
C ALA A 258 14.63 -1.11 27.89
N LEU A 259 14.79 -2.02 26.93
CA LEU A 259 16.09 -2.34 26.33
C LEU A 259 16.62 -1.21 25.44
N ALA A 260 15.74 -0.50 24.73
CA ALA A 260 16.06 0.63 23.87
C ALA A 260 16.39 1.93 24.63
N ARG A 261 16.22 1.96 25.97
CA ARG A 261 16.38 3.14 26.84
C ARG A 261 15.31 4.22 26.67
N GLU A 262 14.15 3.83 26.18
CA GLU A 262 13.00 4.71 26.02
C GLU A 262 12.14 4.69 27.29
N ASP A 263 12.62 5.40 28.33
CA ASP A 263 11.95 5.46 29.64
C ASP A 263 10.48 5.91 29.52
N ASP A 264 10.21 6.98 28.77
CA ASP A 264 8.88 7.57 28.65
C ASP A 264 7.88 6.64 27.92
N MET A 265 8.36 5.88 26.93
CA MET A 265 7.56 4.86 26.24
C MET A 265 7.18 3.71 27.16
N ALA A 266 8.16 3.20 27.91
CA ALA A 266 7.94 2.10 28.85
C ALA A 266 6.97 2.50 29.96
N ILE A 267 7.12 3.71 30.51
CA ILE A 267 6.21 4.26 31.52
C ILE A 267 4.78 4.37 30.94
N LEU A 268 4.62 4.98 29.77
CA LEU A 268 3.30 5.19 29.16
C LEU A 268 2.54 3.87 28.93
N MET A 269 3.22 2.87 28.35
CA MET A 269 2.61 1.55 28.13
C MET A 269 2.23 0.88 29.45
N THR A 270 3.08 1.01 30.47
CA THR A 270 2.84 0.43 31.80
C THR A 270 1.69 1.12 32.52
N GLU A 271 1.59 2.45 32.45
CA GLU A 271 0.48 3.23 33.03
C GLU A 271 -0.88 2.79 32.51
N ARG A 272 -0.95 2.39 31.23
CA ARG A 272 -2.19 1.92 30.62
C ARG A 272 -2.68 0.59 31.23
N LEU A 273 -1.76 -0.23 31.74
CA LEU A 273 -2.03 -1.57 32.28
C LEU A 273 -2.13 -1.61 33.81
N VAL A 274 -1.60 -0.61 34.51
CA VAL A 274 -1.59 -0.57 35.99
C VAL A 274 -3.01 -0.52 36.59
N GLY A 275 -4.04 -0.24 35.78
CA GLY A 275 -5.45 -0.36 36.18
C GLY A 275 -5.98 -1.81 36.25
N GLU A 276 -5.24 -2.79 35.72
CA GLU A 276 -5.63 -4.20 35.74
C GLU A 276 -5.19 -4.87 37.06
N SER A 277 -6.12 -5.52 37.73
CA SER A 277 -5.85 -6.16 39.03
C SER A 277 -4.78 -7.23 38.89
N GLY A 278 -3.65 -7.09 39.60
CA GLY A 278 -2.59 -8.10 39.64
C GLY A 278 -1.47 -7.91 38.61
N PHE A 279 -1.57 -6.95 37.68
CA PHE A 279 -0.57 -6.71 36.63
C PHE A 279 0.86 -6.59 37.15
N ILE A 280 1.06 -5.74 38.16
CA ILE A 280 2.37 -5.50 38.78
C ILE A 280 2.90 -6.81 39.43
N GLY A 281 2.03 -7.67 39.96
CA GLY A 281 2.42 -8.92 40.58
C GLY A 281 2.87 -10.00 39.58
N GLU A 282 2.19 -10.09 38.44
CA GLU A 282 2.46 -11.12 37.43
C GLU A 282 3.63 -10.73 36.50
N HIS A 283 3.66 -9.49 36.02
CA HIS A 283 4.64 -9.02 35.03
C HIS A 283 5.72 -8.10 35.61
N GLY A 284 5.50 -7.50 36.78
CA GLY A 284 6.39 -6.48 37.33
C GLY A 284 7.82 -6.96 37.59
N LYS A 285 8.02 -8.24 37.92
CA LYS A 285 9.34 -8.87 38.09
C LYS A 285 10.18 -8.79 36.81
N GLU A 286 9.59 -9.24 35.71
CA GLU A 286 10.21 -9.26 34.39
C GLU A 286 10.50 -7.83 33.91
N LEU A 287 9.52 -6.93 34.07
CA LEU A 287 9.66 -5.53 33.68
C LEU A 287 10.78 -4.82 34.45
N LEU A 288 10.90 -5.05 35.77
CA LEU A 288 11.95 -4.47 36.60
C LEU A 288 13.34 -4.99 36.18
N TRP A 289 13.45 -6.28 35.90
CA TRP A 289 14.69 -6.88 35.40
C TRP A 289 15.17 -6.22 34.11
N TYR A 290 14.30 -6.12 33.12
CA TYR A 290 14.65 -5.51 31.83
C TYR A 290 14.87 -4.00 31.91
N ALA A 291 14.17 -3.30 32.80
CA ALA A 291 14.41 -1.87 33.06
C ALA A 291 15.82 -1.62 33.59
N VAL A 292 16.26 -2.41 34.58
CA VAL A 292 17.61 -2.31 35.14
C VAL A 292 18.67 -2.73 34.11
N LYS A 293 18.43 -3.83 33.39
CA LYS A 293 19.35 -4.33 32.34
C LYS A 293 19.52 -3.32 31.20
N GLY A 294 18.43 -2.70 30.75
CA GLY A 294 18.43 -1.65 29.74
C GLY A 294 19.03 -0.33 30.21
N ARG A 295 19.14 -0.14 31.53
CA ARG A 295 19.57 1.11 32.21
C ARG A 295 18.54 2.24 32.14
N CYS A 296 17.24 1.90 32.09
CA CYS A 296 16.13 2.83 32.15
C CYS A 296 15.91 3.33 33.58
N GLN A 297 16.52 4.46 33.92
CA GLN A 297 16.52 4.95 35.30
C GLN A 297 15.15 5.43 35.75
N ARG A 298 14.43 6.16 34.90
CA ARG A 298 13.13 6.74 35.24
C ARG A 298 12.08 5.65 35.34
N TYR A 299 12.08 4.71 34.40
CA TYR A 299 11.18 3.57 34.41
C TYR A 299 11.44 2.64 35.61
N THR A 300 12.70 2.40 35.96
CA THR A 300 13.02 1.61 37.17
C THR A 300 12.50 2.30 38.43
N ARG A 301 12.71 3.62 38.59
CA ARG A 301 12.14 4.36 39.72
C ARG A 301 10.61 4.31 39.73
N TYR A 302 9.99 4.42 38.56
CA TYR A 302 8.55 4.30 38.41
C TYR A 302 8.03 2.95 38.92
N LEU A 303 8.65 1.84 38.50
CA LEU A 303 8.31 0.48 38.94
C LEU A 303 8.49 0.29 40.45
N LEU A 304 9.59 0.78 41.03
CA LEU A 304 9.83 0.71 42.48
C LEU A 304 8.79 1.52 43.28
N ASN A 305 8.44 2.71 42.81
CA ASN A 305 7.39 3.54 43.44
C ASN A 305 6.00 2.89 43.39
N LYS A 306 5.78 1.94 42.46
CA LYS A 306 4.55 1.13 42.40
C LYS A 306 4.56 -0.06 43.36
N GLY A 307 5.62 -0.23 44.15
CA GLY A 307 5.70 -1.22 45.24
C GLY A 307 6.39 -2.53 44.87
N LEU A 308 7.15 -2.58 43.77
CA LEU A 308 7.96 -3.75 43.39
C LEU A 308 9.19 -3.88 44.29
N ASP A 309 9.45 -5.09 44.78
CA ASP A 309 10.54 -5.39 45.70
C ASP A 309 11.72 -6.01 44.92
N PRO A 310 12.82 -5.27 44.70
CA PRO A 310 13.91 -5.73 43.85
C PRO A 310 14.58 -7.02 44.35
N ASP A 311 14.53 -7.34 45.63
CA ASP A 311 15.18 -8.55 46.18
C ASP A 311 14.26 -9.78 46.19
N LYS A 312 12.93 -9.60 46.16
CA LYS A 312 11.97 -10.71 45.98
C LYS A 312 11.67 -11.02 44.51
N ASP A 313 11.94 -10.05 43.64
CA ASP A 313 11.43 -10.06 42.27
C ASP A 313 12.51 -10.22 41.19
N LEU A 314 13.79 -10.00 41.49
CA LEU A 314 14.90 -10.22 40.54
C LEU A 314 15.57 -11.60 40.76
N TRP A 315 15.65 -12.44 39.72
CA TRP A 315 16.31 -13.76 39.76
C TRP A 315 17.37 -13.97 38.65
N LYS A 316 18.51 -14.56 39.05
CA LYS A 316 19.70 -15.07 38.33
C LYS A 316 19.86 -14.79 36.82
N GLU A 317 20.96 -14.10 36.48
CA GLU A 317 21.66 -14.31 35.21
C GLU A 317 22.58 -15.55 35.28
N VAL A 318 22.79 -16.16 34.13
CA VAL A 318 23.25 -17.55 33.87
C VAL A 318 24.71 -17.84 34.24
N ASP A 319 25.46 -16.88 34.79
CA ASP A 319 26.91 -17.00 35.03
C ASP A 319 27.31 -17.27 36.50
N GLY A 320 26.40 -17.83 37.31
CA GLY A 320 26.75 -18.35 38.64
C GLY A 320 27.10 -17.32 39.71
N SER A 321 27.02 -16.02 39.42
CA SER A 321 27.18 -14.95 40.41
C SER A 321 25.83 -14.46 40.92
N MET A 322 25.62 -14.54 42.25
CA MET A 322 24.49 -13.90 42.92
C MET A 322 24.81 -12.41 43.07
N VAL A 323 24.13 -11.55 42.31
CA VAL A 323 24.06 -10.13 42.60
C VAL A 323 22.64 -9.84 43.08
N GLY A 324 22.49 -9.35 44.31
CA GLY A 324 21.19 -8.98 44.86
C GLY A 324 20.54 -7.88 44.01
N GLY A 325 19.24 -7.96 43.81
CA GLY A 325 18.49 -7.02 42.98
C GLY A 325 18.66 -5.57 43.42
N SER A 326 18.64 -5.34 44.74
CA SER A 326 18.94 -4.05 45.35
C SER A 326 20.33 -3.52 45.02
N ALA A 327 21.34 -4.38 44.90
CA ALA A 327 22.70 -3.96 44.55
C ALA A 327 22.80 -3.48 43.08
N LEU A 328 22.06 -4.13 42.16
CA LEU A 328 21.99 -3.71 40.76
C LEU A 328 21.25 -2.37 40.62
N VAL A 329 20.14 -2.22 41.33
CA VAL A 329 19.37 -0.96 41.37
C VAL A 329 20.21 0.18 41.95
N VAL A 330 20.91 -0.04 43.07
CA VAL A 330 21.81 0.95 43.69
C VAL A 330 22.96 1.32 42.76
N LYS A 331 23.55 0.34 42.06
CA LYS A 331 24.63 0.60 41.10
C LYS A 331 24.16 1.47 39.92
N MET A 332 22.90 1.35 39.53
CA MET A 332 22.32 2.12 38.43
C MET A 332 21.81 3.50 38.86
N LEU A 333 21.10 3.60 39.99
CA LEU A 333 20.37 4.80 40.41
C LEU A 333 21.09 5.63 41.48
N GLY A 334 22.14 5.07 42.11
CA GLY A 334 22.83 5.65 43.26
C GLY A 334 22.28 5.13 44.60
N ALA A 335 23.10 5.22 45.65
CA ALA A 335 22.86 4.60 46.96
C ALA A 335 21.64 5.13 47.76
N GLY A 336 21.00 6.22 47.34
CA GLY A 336 19.90 6.87 48.08
C GLY A 336 18.49 6.52 47.60
N VAL A 337 18.32 5.53 46.70
CA VAL A 337 17.04 5.29 46.02
C VAL A 337 16.20 4.16 46.62
N LEU A 338 16.81 3.27 47.42
CA LEU A 338 16.11 2.18 48.11
C LEU A 338 15.76 2.51 49.57
N THR A 339 16.01 3.74 50.02
CA THR A 339 15.69 4.22 51.36
C THR A 339 14.35 4.94 51.35
N ALA A 340 13.25 4.19 51.28
CA ALA A 340 11.90 4.67 51.60
C ALA A 340 11.03 3.51 52.06
#